data_AF-A0A8J5MJI1-F1
#
_entry.id   AF-A0A8J5MJI1-F1
#
_cell.length_a   1.000
_cell.length_b   1.000
_cell.length_c   1.000
_cell.angle_alpha   90.00
_cell.angle_beta   90.00
_cell.angle_gamma   90.00
#
_symmetry.space_group_name_H-M   'P 1'
#
loop_
_entity.id
_entity.type
_entity.pdbx_description
1 polymer ?
#
loop_
_entity_poly.entity_id
_entity_poly.type
_entity_poly.pdbx_seq_one_letter_code
_entity_poly.pdbx_strand_id
1 'polypeptide(L)'
;MSDGHSWLVLGNAYLASFFTVDSKLESLKHCKAAYTKAANDPLAVVLPELHFSKYHVQWYEEDYAGALSSLRRAHELEPTWMECELKFDECLKFLTKLSQMVKSKGQLNQRRLNTLMMDINASQLGPYSKSGTNLTGGRKPDLISLSLLGEGSNQDKVILGKVVCTVIPESGIPFSMCLVDKEGSCIAVTVYNWASGCGVKIGDSVAIIAPVLKSHSIDIPGGETLAFRSVRVAVPLMLVVNKRPVGVNQIATSQIVSQQKPE
;
A
#
# COMPACT_ATOMS: atom_id res chain seq x y z
N MET A 1 -3.07 37.79 5.03
CA MET A 1 -4.10 36.90 4.48
C MET A 1 -3.40 35.81 3.70
N SER A 2 -3.42 34.58 4.20
CA SER A 2 -3.00 33.40 3.44
C SER A 2 -4.22 32.87 2.71
N ASP A 3 -4.23 32.91 1.39
CA ASP A 3 -5.29 32.30 0.57
C ASP A 3 -5.14 30.77 0.59
N GLY A 4 -5.94 30.10 1.43
CA GLY A 4 -5.93 28.65 1.57
C GLY A 4 -6.46 27.91 0.35
N HIS A 5 -7.32 28.54 -0.46
CA HIS A 5 -7.82 27.95 -1.70
C HIS A 5 -6.68 27.82 -2.73
N SER A 6 -5.84 28.85 -2.87
CA SER A 6 -4.63 28.75 -3.70
C SER A 6 -3.70 27.61 -3.27
N TRP A 7 -3.54 27.38 -1.97
CA TRP A 7 -2.75 26.25 -1.46
C TRP A 7 -3.40 24.89 -1.74
N LEU A 8 -4.73 24.79 -1.69
CA LEU A 8 -5.46 23.58 -2.10
C LEU A 8 -5.21 23.28 -3.58
N VAL A 9 -5.38 24.27 -4.46
CA VAL A 9 -5.15 24.12 -5.91
C VAL A 9 -3.70 23.70 -6.19
N LEU A 10 -2.73 24.33 -5.52
CA LEU A 10 -1.32 23.95 -5.64
C LEU A 10 -1.07 22.52 -5.18
N GLY A 11 -1.70 22.09 -4.08
CA GLY A 11 -1.63 20.71 -3.58
C GLY A 11 -2.18 19.70 -4.59
N ASN A 12 -3.33 20.01 -5.21
CA ASN A 12 -3.92 19.18 -6.26
C ASN A 12 -3.00 19.06 -7.49
N ALA A 13 -2.34 20.16 -7.88
CA ALA A 13 -1.38 20.16 -8.98
C ALA A 13 -0.17 19.25 -8.69
N TYR A 14 0.39 19.32 -7.47
CA TYR A 14 1.46 18.42 -7.05
C TYR A 14 1.01 16.96 -6.99
N LEU A 15 -0.22 16.70 -6.54
CA LEU A 15 -0.79 15.35 -6.48
C LEU A 15 -0.94 14.75 -7.88
N ALA A 16 -1.51 15.52 -8.82
CA ALA A 16 -1.64 15.11 -10.21
C ALA A 16 -0.26 14.83 -10.83
N SER A 17 0.71 15.73 -10.62
CA SER A 17 2.09 15.54 -11.09
C SER A 17 2.74 14.26 -10.55
N PHE A 18 2.52 13.94 -9.27
CA PHE A 18 3.04 12.72 -8.64
C PHE A 18 2.51 11.44 -9.30
N PHE A 19 1.23 11.39 -9.63
CA PHE A 19 0.62 10.20 -10.24
C PHE A 19 0.83 10.10 -11.76
N THR A 20 1.06 11.23 -12.45
CA THR A 20 1.09 11.27 -13.93
C THR A 20 2.49 11.37 -14.53
N VAL A 21 3.38 12.17 -13.94
CA VAL A 21 4.64 12.57 -14.59
C VAL A 21 5.80 11.70 -14.11
N ASP A 22 6.04 11.71 -12.81
CA ASP A 22 7.16 11.01 -12.21
C ASP A 22 6.78 10.87 -10.73
N SER A 23 6.66 9.65 -10.21
CA SER A 23 6.28 9.37 -8.81
C SER A 23 7.38 9.76 -7.82
N LYS A 24 7.95 10.97 -8.01
CA LYS A 24 8.93 11.61 -7.17
C LYS A 24 8.31 11.89 -5.82
N LEU A 25 8.93 11.32 -4.79
CA LEU A 25 8.53 11.54 -3.41
C LEU A 25 8.50 13.03 -3.03
N GLU A 26 9.31 13.87 -3.67
CA GLU A 26 9.30 15.33 -3.48
C GLU A 26 7.97 15.98 -3.88
N SER A 27 7.33 15.54 -4.98
CA SER A 27 6.01 16.05 -5.37
C SER A 27 4.96 15.73 -4.32
N LEU A 28 5.01 14.52 -3.75
CA LEU A 28 4.10 14.12 -2.67
C LEU A 28 4.35 14.92 -1.38
N LYS A 29 5.62 15.19 -1.04
CA LYS A 29 5.97 16.06 0.11
C LYS A 29 5.44 17.48 -0.08
N HIS A 30 5.60 18.07 -1.26
CA HIS A 30 5.08 19.40 -1.56
C HIS A 30 3.56 19.44 -1.55
N CYS A 31 2.88 18.41 -2.08
CA CYS A 31 1.44 18.24 -2.00
C CYS A 31 0.95 18.29 -0.54
N LYS A 32 1.56 17.49 0.35
CA LYS A 32 1.24 17.49 1.79
C LYS A 32 1.44 18.84 2.43
N ALA A 33 2.59 19.48 2.20
CA ALA A 33 2.89 20.80 2.74
C ALA A 33 1.87 21.85 2.29
N ALA A 34 1.40 21.77 1.04
CA ALA A 34 0.37 22.65 0.50
C ALA A 34 -0.98 22.43 1.20
N TYR A 35 -1.43 21.18 1.38
CA TYR A 35 -2.67 20.89 2.12
C TYR A 35 -2.60 21.28 3.59
N THR A 36 -1.44 21.12 4.26
CA THR A 36 -1.26 21.62 5.62
C THR A 36 -1.40 23.14 5.69
N LYS A 37 -0.83 23.88 4.72
CA LYS A 37 -0.99 25.33 4.64
C LYS A 37 -2.44 25.74 4.35
N ALA A 38 -3.13 25.03 3.45
CA ALA A 38 -4.55 25.25 3.19
C ALA A 38 -5.40 25.04 4.45
N ALA A 39 -5.14 23.99 5.22
CA ALA A 39 -5.87 23.68 6.44
C ALA A 39 -5.68 24.72 7.57
N ASN A 40 -4.65 25.56 7.50
CA ASN A 40 -4.43 26.66 8.44
C ASN A 40 -5.29 27.90 8.13
N ASP A 41 -5.91 27.98 6.96
CA ASP A 41 -6.86 29.03 6.61
C ASP A 41 -8.29 28.62 7.05
N PRO A 42 -8.94 29.41 7.94
CA PRO A 42 -10.31 29.15 8.38
C PRO A 42 -11.33 29.02 7.24
N LEU A 43 -11.10 29.67 6.10
CA LEU A 43 -12.01 29.58 4.96
C LEU A 43 -11.77 28.31 4.13
N ALA A 44 -10.54 27.81 4.08
CA ALA A 44 -10.22 26.60 3.31
C ALA A 44 -10.45 25.31 4.11
N VAL A 45 -10.33 25.33 5.44
CA VAL A 45 -10.55 24.13 6.28
C VAL A 45 -12.01 23.64 6.27
N VAL A 46 -12.95 24.51 5.90
CA VAL A 46 -14.37 24.16 5.73
C VAL A 46 -14.72 23.70 4.31
N LEU A 47 -13.75 23.66 3.39
CA LEU A 47 -13.95 23.13 2.05
C LEU A 47 -13.91 21.60 2.08
N PRO A 48 -14.98 20.89 1.67
CA PRO A 48 -14.99 19.42 1.64
C PRO A 48 -13.91 18.86 0.71
N GLU A 49 -13.58 19.55 -0.38
CA GLU A 49 -12.58 19.14 -1.37
C GLU A 49 -11.17 19.05 -0.77
N LEU A 50 -10.84 19.92 0.20
CA LEU A 50 -9.55 19.85 0.89
C LEU A 50 -9.41 18.51 1.63
N HIS A 51 -10.46 18.07 2.32
CA HIS A 51 -10.41 16.81 3.07
C HIS A 51 -10.47 15.61 2.13
N PHE A 52 -11.27 15.67 1.06
CA PHE A 52 -11.26 14.62 0.03
C PHE A 52 -9.88 14.49 -0.66
N SER A 53 -9.21 15.60 -0.96
CA SER A 53 -7.85 15.61 -1.49
C SER A 53 -6.81 15.06 -0.50
N LYS A 54 -6.94 15.37 0.81
CA LYS A 54 -6.09 14.78 1.86
C LYS A 54 -6.26 13.27 1.95
N TYR A 55 -7.50 12.77 1.83
CA TYR A 55 -7.79 11.34 1.83
C TYR A 55 -6.94 10.59 0.79
N HIS A 56 -6.86 11.06 -0.46
CA HIS A 56 -6.09 10.38 -1.49
C HIS A 56 -4.60 10.23 -1.15
N VAL A 57 -4.01 11.26 -0.56
CA VAL A 57 -2.61 11.24 -0.13
C VAL A 57 -2.42 10.28 1.04
N GLN A 58 -3.27 10.39 2.06
CA GLN A 58 -3.19 9.56 3.26
C GLN A 58 -3.42 8.08 2.94
N TRP A 59 -4.39 7.77 2.08
CA TRP A 59 -4.65 6.42 1.60
C TRP A 59 -3.44 5.85 0.86
N TYR A 60 -2.84 6.63 -0.05
CA TYR A 60 -1.65 6.21 -0.77
C TYR A 60 -0.46 5.98 0.18
N GLU A 61 -0.29 6.82 1.20
CA GLU A 61 0.72 6.68 2.25
C GLU A 61 0.34 5.65 3.33
N GLU A 62 -0.79 4.96 3.22
CA GLU A 62 -1.31 4.01 4.20
C GLU A 62 -1.49 4.59 5.61
N ASP A 63 -1.68 5.91 5.71
CA ASP A 63 -2.27 6.56 6.89
C ASP A 63 -3.80 6.32 6.84
N TYR A 64 -4.19 5.07 7.08
CA TYR A 64 -5.58 4.65 6.92
C TYR A 64 -6.54 5.34 7.91
N ALA A 65 -6.09 5.58 9.14
CA ALA A 65 -6.88 6.30 10.14
C ALA A 65 -7.12 7.75 9.72
N GLY A 66 -6.07 8.45 9.29
CA GLY A 66 -6.19 9.81 8.75
C GLY A 66 -7.04 9.87 7.48
N ALA A 67 -6.89 8.90 6.58
CA ALA A 67 -7.67 8.80 5.35
C ALA A 67 -9.18 8.67 5.62
N LEU A 68 -9.58 7.79 6.54
CA LEU A 68 -10.97 7.61 6.95
C LEU A 68 -11.53 8.84 7.68
N SER A 69 -10.72 9.49 8.51
CA SER A 69 -11.10 10.75 9.17
C SER A 69 -11.33 11.87 8.15
N SER A 70 -10.48 11.97 7.13
CA SER A 70 -10.62 12.95 6.05
C SER A 70 -11.87 12.71 5.21
N LEU A 71 -12.20 11.46 4.87
CA LEU A 71 -13.46 11.14 4.17
C LEU A 71 -14.70 11.52 4.98
N ARG A 72 -14.70 11.18 6.28
CA ARG A 72 -15.80 11.58 7.17
C ARG A 72 -15.94 13.08 7.24
N ARG A 73 -14.82 13.80 7.37
CA ARG A 73 -14.85 15.26 7.46
C ARG A 73 -15.36 15.91 6.17
N ALA A 74 -15.01 15.36 5.00
CA ALA A 74 -15.55 15.83 3.73
C ALA A 74 -17.08 15.64 3.68
N HIS A 75 -17.58 14.47 4.10
CA HIS A 75 -19.01 14.19 4.15
C HIS A 75 -19.77 15.06 5.17
N GLU A 76 -19.20 15.33 6.34
CA GLU A 76 -19.78 16.24 7.35
C GLU A 76 -19.96 17.66 6.81
N LEU A 77 -19.01 18.12 5.96
CA LEU A 77 -19.04 19.45 5.36
C LEU A 77 -19.99 19.52 4.16
N GLU A 78 -20.14 18.43 3.41
CA GLU A 78 -21.06 18.34 2.27
C GLU A 78 -21.80 16.98 2.25
N PRO A 79 -22.92 16.85 3.00
CA PRO A 79 -23.64 15.59 3.12
C PRO A 79 -24.25 15.10 1.80
N THR A 80 -24.47 15.99 0.82
CA THR A 80 -25.01 15.57 -0.49
C THR A 80 -23.96 14.91 -1.38
N TRP A 81 -22.66 15.03 -1.04
CA TRP A 81 -21.58 14.37 -1.76
C TRP A 81 -21.40 12.91 -1.30
N MET A 82 -22.30 12.06 -1.79
CA MET A 82 -22.39 10.63 -1.41
C MET A 82 -21.11 9.82 -1.69
N GLU A 83 -20.27 10.26 -2.64
CA GLU A 83 -18.98 9.61 -2.94
C GLU A 83 -18.09 9.49 -1.70
N CYS A 84 -18.14 10.48 -0.78
CA CYS A 84 -17.34 10.45 0.44
C CYS A 84 -17.73 9.29 1.36
N GLU A 85 -19.03 9.04 1.52
CA GLU A 85 -19.56 7.94 2.32
C GLU A 85 -19.29 6.58 1.64
N LEU A 86 -19.53 6.48 0.33
CA LEU A 86 -19.23 5.27 -0.45
C LEU A 86 -17.75 4.89 -0.32
N LYS A 87 -16.84 5.86 -0.48
CA LYS A 87 -15.41 5.62 -0.30
C LYS A 87 -15.03 5.25 1.12
N PHE A 88 -15.69 5.83 2.12
CA PHE A 88 -15.46 5.45 3.51
C PHE A 88 -15.77 3.97 3.74
N ASP A 89 -16.94 3.52 3.27
CA ASP A 89 -17.38 2.13 3.40
C ASP A 89 -16.51 1.15 2.62
N GLU A 90 -16.15 1.48 1.37
CA GLU A 90 -15.21 0.69 0.55
C GLU A 90 -13.87 0.49 1.29
N CYS A 91 -13.30 1.58 1.81
CA CYS A 91 -12.03 1.58 2.52
C CYS A 91 -12.11 0.75 3.80
N LEU A 92 -13.16 0.96 4.61
CA LEU A 92 -13.35 0.25 5.87
C LEU A 92 -13.57 -1.25 5.64
N LYS A 93 -14.36 -1.62 4.64
CA LYS A 93 -14.60 -3.01 4.21
C LYS A 93 -13.29 -3.69 3.79
N PHE A 94 -12.47 -3.01 2.98
CA PHE A 94 -11.17 -3.51 2.57
C PHE A 94 -10.25 -3.76 3.77
N LEU A 95 -10.10 -2.79 4.67
CA LEU A 95 -9.21 -2.88 5.83
C LEU A 95 -9.68 -3.96 6.82
N THR A 96 -10.98 -4.04 7.06
CA THR A 96 -11.59 -5.07 7.90
C THR A 96 -11.32 -6.46 7.34
N LYS A 97 -11.53 -6.64 6.02
CA LYS A 97 -11.24 -7.90 5.34
C LYS A 97 -9.75 -8.25 5.41
N LEU A 98 -8.86 -7.29 5.16
CA LEU A 98 -7.42 -7.50 5.18
C LEU A 98 -6.95 -7.94 6.57
N SER A 99 -7.38 -7.24 7.63
CA SER A 99 -7.07 -7.61 9.02
C SER A 99 -7.60 -9.00 9.38
N GLN A 100 -8.85 -9.32 9.00
CA GLN A 100 -9.43 -10.64 9.21
C GLN A 100 -8.60 -11.74 8.51
N MET A 101 -8.17 -11.50 7.27
CA MET A 101 -7.36 -12.45 6.51
C MET A 101 -5.96 -12.63 7.11
N VAL A 102 -5.35 -11.57 7.65
CA VAL A 102 -4.08 -11.68 8.40
C VAL A 102 -4.27 -12.55 9.64
N LYS A 103 -5.28 -12.26 10.48
CA LYS A 103 -5.58 -13.00 11.72
C LYS A 103 -5.89 -14.47 11.46
N SER A 104 -6.66 -14.76 10.42
CA SER A 104 -7.06 -16.12 10.04
C SER A 104 -6.08 -16.84 9.09
N LYS A 105 -4.94 -16.22 8.76
CA LYS A 105 -3.94 -16.75 7.82
C LYS A 105 -4.56 -17.18 6.48
N GLY A 106 -5.38 -16.30 5.91
CA GLY A 106 -6.12 -16.54 4.67
C GLY A 106 -7.23 -17.59 4.77
N GLN A 107 -7.70 -17.89 5.99
CA GLN A 107 -8.71 -18.93 6.28
C GLN A 107 -8.29 -20.32 5.78
N LEU A 108 -6.98 -20.57 5.66
CA LEU A 108 -6.47 -21.88 5.28
C LEU A 108 -6.56 -22.84 6.46
N ASN A 109 -6.93 -24.09 6.19
CA ASN A 109 -6.86 -25.13 7.22
C ASN A 109 -5.41 -25.37 7.66
N GLN A 110 -5.24 -25.87 8.89
CA GLN A 110 -3.91 -26.04 9.51
C GLN A 110 -2.99 -26.95 8.68
N ARG A 111 -3.54 -28.03 8.07
CA ARG A 111 -2.77 -28.95 7.23
C ARG A 111 -2.15 -28.23 6.04
N ARG A 112 -2.96 -27.48 5.28
CA ARG A 112 -2.50 -26.71 4.11
C ARG A 112 -1.51 -25.64 4.52
N LEU A 113 -1.76 -24.92 5.61
CA LEU A 113 -0.85 -23.92 6.14
C LEU A 113 0.53 -24.52 6.46
N ASN A 114 0.56 -25.65 7.18
CA ASN A 114 1.80 -26.34 7.54
C ASN A 114 2.55 -26.81 6.29
N THR A 115 1.85 -27.33 5.27
CA THR A 115 2.47 -27.70 3.99
C THR A 115 3.15 -26.50 3.32
N LEU A 116 2.48 -25.34 3.28
CA LEU A 116 3.08 -24.12 2.72
C LEU A 116 4.32 -23.69 3.52
N MET A 117 4.24 -23.68 4.85
CA MET A 117 5.36 -23.30 5.71
C MET A 117 6.57 -24.22 5.57
N MET A 118 6.36 -25.54 5.45
CA MET A 118 7.42 -26.52 5.25
C MET A 118 8.12 -26.38 3.88
N ASP A 119 7.41 -25.92 2.85
CA ASP A 119 7.97 -25.67 1.53
C ASP A 119 8.87 -24.41 1.48
N ILE A 120 8.87 -23.57 2.52
CA ILE A 120 9.70 -22.35 2.56
C ILE A 120 11.17 -22.73 2.70
N ASN A 121 11.98 -22.36 1.70
CA ASN A 121 13.40 -22.64 1.67
C ASN A 121 14.22 -21.53 1.00
N ALA A 122 15.51 -21.43 1.35
CA ALA A 122 16.39 -20.34 0.92
C ALA A 122 16.56 -20.23 -0.60
N SER A 123 16.30 -21.30 -1.38
CA SER A 123 16.38 -21.21 -2.84
C SER A 123 15.30 -20.29 -3.43
N GLN A 124 14.18 -20.09 -2.73
CA GLN A 124 13.07 -19.21 -3.11
C GLN A 124 13.40 -17.72 -3.03
N LEU A 125 14.50 -17.34 -2.36
CA LEU A 125 15.05 -15.98 -2.40
C LEU A 125 15.56 -15.57 -3.78
N GLY A 126 15.75 -16.53 -4.70
CA GLY A 126 16.24 -16.29 -6.05
C GLY A 126 17.59 -15.54 -6.01
N PRO A 127 17.73 -14.39 -6.70
CA PRO A 127 19.00 -13.66 -6.75
C PRO A 127 19.52 -13.25 -5.35
N TYR A 128 18.62 -12.96 -4.40
CA TYR A 128 18.99 -12.53 -3.05
C TYR A 128 19.67 -13.61 -2.20
N SER A 129 19.63 -14.89 -2.62
CA SER A 129 20.30 -15.98 -1.90
C SER A 129 21.82 -16.00 -2.09
N LYS A 130 22.31 -15.61 -3.28
CA LYS A 130 23.69 -15.81 -3.71
C LYS A 130 24.54 -14.55 -3.62
N SER A 131 23.98 -13.41 -4.03
CA SER A 131 24.68 -12.12 -4.09
C SER A 131 23.69 -10.98 -3.89
N GLY A 132 24.19 -9.75 -3.79
CA GLY A 132 23.32 -8.59 -3.94
C GLY A 132 22.87 -8.38 -5.38
N THR A 133 21.88 -7.50 -5.53
CA THR A 133 21.43 -6.96 -6.81
C THR A 133 21.71 -5.46 -6.85
N ASN A 134 21.43 -4.80 -7.96
CA ASN A 134 21.49 -3.33 -8.04
C ASN A 134 20.60 -2.66 -7.00
N LEU A 135 19.46 -3.28 -6.66
CA LEU A 135 18.54 -2.76 -5.64
C LEU A 135 19.09 -2.84 -4.21
N THR A 136 20.08 -3.71 -3.97
CA THR A 136 20.74 -3.87 -2.67
C THR A 136 22.15 -3.29 -2.67
N GLY A 137 22.50 -2.46 -3.67
CA GLY A 137 23.84 -1.90 -3.82
C GLY A 137 24.94 -2.96 -3.97
N GLY A 138 24.60 -4.12 -4.54
CA GLY A 138 25.51 -5.26 -4.70
C GLY A 138 25.74 -6.09 -3.45
N ARG A 139 25.16 -5.75 -2.29
CA ARG A 139 25.29 -6.51 -1.04
C ARG A 139 24.19 -7.56 -0.89
N LYS A 140 24.55 -8.73 -0.39
CA LYS A 140 23.57 -9.78 -0.09
C LYS A 140 22.73 -9.34 1.12
N PRO A 141 21.39 -9.30 1.02
CA PRO A 141 20.55 -8.93 2.16
C PRO A 141 20.44 -10.09 3.17
N ASP A 142 20.23 -9.74 4.43
CA ASP A 142 20.02 -10.71 5.51
C ASP A 142 18.57 -11.19 5.53
N LEU A 143 18.37 -12.51 5.48
CA LEU A 143 17.04 -13.10 5.67
C LEU A 143 16.62 -12.96 7.14
N ILE A 144 15.46 -12.34 7.38
CA ILE A 144 14.83 -12.24 8.69
C ILE A 144 13.39 -12.78 8.65
N SER A 145 12.87 -13.20 9.79
CA SER A 145 11.46 -13.56 9.93
C SER A 145 10.58 -12.32 10.04
N LEU A 146 9.27 -12.48 9.81
CA LEU A 146 8.32 -11.38 9.86
C LEU A 146 8.17 -10.81 11.28
N SER A 147 8.41 -11.64 12.29
CA SER A 147 8.34 -11.26 13.70
C SER A 147 9.45 -10.27 14.10
N LEU A 148 10.58 -10.28 13.38
CA LEU A 148 11.77 -9.46 13.65
C LEU A 148 11.81 -8.13 12.86
N LEU A 149 10.78 -7.84 12.07
CA LEU A 149 10.70 -6.56 11.36
C LEU A 149 10.56 -5.40 12.35
N GLY A 150 11.43 -4.39 12.21
CA GLY A 150 11.29 -3.10 12.88
C GLY A 150 10.32 -2.18 12.14
N GLU A 151 9.68 -1.24 12.84
CA GLU A 151 8.80 -0.25 12.24
C GLU A 151 9.56 0.62 11.21
N GLY A 152 8.93 0.90 10.07
CA GLY A 152 9.57 1.65 8.99
C GLY A 152 10.51 0.79 8.14
N SER A 153 11.58 1.41 7.63
CA SER A 153 12.46 0.79 6.64
C SER A 153 13.44 -0.20 7.28
N ASN A 154 13.42 -1.45 6.82
CA ASN A 154 14.38 -2.48 7.21
C ASN A 154 15.42 -2.64 6.08
N GLN A 155 16.32 -1.65 5.96
CA GLN A 155 17.37 -1.65 4.94
C GLN A 155 18.26 -2.89 5.06
N ASP A 156 18.79 -3.37 3.94
CA ASP A 156 19.65 -4.56 3.84
C ASP A 156 19.01 -5.88 4.32
N LYS A 157 17.71 -5.89 4.64
CA LYS A 157 16.97 -7.10 5.02
C LYS A 157 16.12 -7.64 3.87
N VAL A 158 15.86 -8.94 3.91
CA VAL A 158 14.90 -9.61 3.04
C VAL A 158 13.98 -10.51 3.87
N ILE A 159 12.70 -10.51 3.55
CA ILE A 159 11.72 -11.47 4.11
C ILE A 159 11.32 -12.46 3.04
N LEU A 160 10.95 -13.68 3.44
CA LEU A 160 10.45 -14.73 2.55
C LEU A 160 9.22 -15.38 3.17
N GLY A 161 8.15 -15.49 2.38
CA GLY A 161 6.92 -16.13 2.82
C GLY A 161 6.14 -16.76 1.67
N LYS A 162 5.02 -17.38 2.05
CA LYS A 162 4.04 -17.99 1.14
C LYS A 162 2.77 -17.17 1.14
N VAL A 163 2.21 -16.96 -0.04
CA VAL A 163 0.92 -16.28 -0.21
C VAL A 163 -0.19 -17.18 0.32
N VAL A 164 -0.98 -16.67 1.27
CA VAL A 164 -2.12 -17.40 1.84
C VAL A 164 -3.47 -16.90 1.31
N CYS A 165 -3.55 -15.64 0.91
CA CYS A 165 -4.71 -15.05 0.22
C CYS A 165 -4.34 -13.73 -0.46
N THR A 166 -5.24 -13.25 -1.31
CA THR A 166 -5.21 -11.90 -1.88
C THR A 166 -6.47 -11.14 -1.44
N VAL A 167 -6.32 -9.84 -1.21
CA VAL A 167 -7.42 -8.92 -0.87
C VAL A 167 -7.17 -7.67 -1.71
N ILE A 168 -8.03 -7.38 -2.67
CA ILE A 168 -7.85 -6.25 -3.58
C ILE A 168 -8.98 -5.26 -3.29
N PRO A 169 -8.68 -3.97 -3.07
CA PRO A 169 -9.71 -2.95 -2.91
C PRO A 169 -10.49 -2.75 -4.22
N GLU A 170 -11.66 -2.13 -4.16
CA GLU A 170 -12.50 -1.90 -5.35
C GLU A 170 -11.82 -0.97 -6.37
N SER A 171 -10.93 -0.09 -5.91
CA SER A 171 -10.04 0.73 -6.75
C SER A 171 -9.00 -0.08 -7.55
N GLY A 172 -8.78 -1.36 -7.21
CA GLY A 172 -7.73 -2.21 -7.76
C GLY A 172 -6.32 -1.93 -7.23
N ILE A 173 -6.12 -0.85 -6.44
CA ILE A 173 -4.81 -0.41 -5.97
C ILE A 173 -4.87 -0.07 -4.46
N PRO A 174 -3.93 -0.58 -3.64
CA PRO A 174 -2.80 -1.45 -4.02
C PRO A 174 -3.22 -2.91 -4.28
N PHE A 175 -2.40 -3.65 -5.03
CA PHE A 175 -2.49 -5.10 -5.02
C PHE A 175 -2.10 -5.56 -3.61
N SER A 176 -2.99 -6.24 -2.88
CA SER A 176 -2.69 -6.68 -1.52
C SER A 176 -2.81 -8.19 -1.36
N MET A 177 -1.90 -8.74 -0.57
CA MET A 177 -1.80 -10.17 -0.26
C MET A 177 -1.45 -10.37 1.22
N CYS A 178 -1.69 -11.57 1.74
CA CYS A 178 -1.16 -11.97 3.04
C CYS A 178 -0.06 -13.00 2.84
N LEU A 179 1.05 -12.84 3.56
CA LEU A 179 2.18 -13.77 3.57
C LEU A 179 2.29 -14.46 4.93
N VAL A 180 2.55 -15.77 4.91
CA VAL A 180 3.01 -16.52 6.08
C VAL A 180 4.49 -16.85 5.93
N ASP A 181 5.28 -16.71 7.00
CA ASP A 181 6.66 -17.15 7.03
C ASP A 181 6.83 -18.56 7.63
N LYS A 182 8.08 -19.00 7.76
CA LYS A 182 8.41 -20.33 8.29
C LYS A 182 8.09 -20.48 9.79
N GLU A 183 8.02 -19.37 10.53
CA GLU A 183 7.66 -19.33 11.95
C GLU A 183 6.14 -19.32 12.15
N GLY A 184 5.38 -19.12 11.07
CA GLY A 184 3.92 -19.07 11.09
C GLY A 184 3.37 -17.68 11.39
N SER A 185 4.23 -16.65 11.42
CA SER A 185 3.80 -15.25 11.46
C SER A 185 3.09 -14.90 10.16
N CYS A 186 2.02 -14.13 10.23
CA CYS A 186 1.25 -13.69 9.07
C CYS A 186 1.24 -12.17 8.99
N ILE A 187 1.43 -11.60 7.80
CA ILE A 187 1.45 -10.16 7.58
C ILE A 187 0.75 -9.80 6.28
N ALA A 188 0.11 -8.63 6.24
CA ALA A 188 -0.36 -8.04 5.00
C ALA A 188 0.83 -7.50 4.19
N VAL A 189 0.73 -7.52 2.87
CA VAL A 189 1.67 -6.88 1.96
C VAL A 189 0.89 -6.12 0.92
N THR A 190 1.21 -4.84 0.76
CA THR A 190 0.64 -3.94 -0.24
C THR A 190 1.69 -3.66 -1.31
N VAL A 191 1.36 -3.90 -2.58
CA VAL A 191 2.26 -3.68 -3.72
C VAL A 191 1.66 -2.61 -4.61
N TYR A 192 2.42 -1.53 -4.78
CA TYR A 192 2.07 -0.41 -5.66
C TYR A 192 2.76 -0.57 -7.01
N ASN A 193 2.24 0.14 -8.01
CA ASN A 193 2.79 0.19 -9.36
C ASN A 193 2.94 -1.18 -10.04
N TRP A 194 2.11 -2.17 -9.66
CA TRP A 194 2.04 -3.45 -10.37
C TRP A 194 1.08 -3.33 -11.55
N ALA A 195 1.54 -3.69 -12.75
CA ALA A 195 0.73 -3.63 -13.97
C ALA A 195 -0.52 -4.51 -13.86
N SER A 196 -1.60 -4.09 -14.50
CA SER A 196 -2.85 -4.85 -14.55
C SER A 196 -2.62 -6.27 -15.09
N GLY A 197 -3.31 -7.25 -14.53
CA GLY A 197 -3.17 -8.66 -14.87
C GLY A 197 -1.94 -9.36 -14.27
N CYS A 198 -1.02 -8.61 -13.64
CA CYS A 198 0.08 -9.19 -12.87
C CYS A 198 -0.32 -9.42 -11.41
N GLY A 199 0.39 -10.32 -10.73
CA GLY A 199 0.14 -10.62 -9.32
C GLY A 199 0.72 -11.95 -8.90
N VAL A 200 0.19 -12.48 -7.80
CA VAL A 200 0.55 -13.78 -7.23
C VAL A 200 -0.69 -14.62 -6.95
N LYS A 201 -0.48 -15.92 -6.75
CA LYS A 201 -1.49 -16.90 -6.37
C LYS A 201 -1.18 -17.50 -5.01
N ILE A 202 -2.20 -18.06 -4.37
CA ILE A 202 -2.04 -18.79 -3.10
C ILE A 202 -1.02 -19.92 -3.29
N GLY A 203 -0.03 -19.97 -2.40
CA GLY A 203 1.08 -20.94 -2.43
C GLY A 203 2.33 -20.46 -3.16
N ASP A 204 2.27 -19.32 -3.85
CA ASP A 204 3.47 -18.69 -4.41
C ASP A 204 4.41 -18.27 -3.28
N SER A 205 5.71 -18.41 -3.54
CA SER A 205 6.78 -17.99 -2.64
C SER A 205 7.17 -16.57 -3.02
N VAL A 206 7.12 -15.64 -2.08
CA VAL A 206 7.47 -14.25 -2.32
C VAL A 206 8.57 -13.81 -1.38
N ALA A 207 9.69 -13.35 -1.95
CA ALA A 207 10.72 -12.64 -1.22
C ALA A 207 10.62 -11.14 -1.46
N ILE A 208 10.81 -10.34 -0.41
CA ILE A 208 10.69 -8.87 -0.43
C ILE A 208 11.95 -8.28 0.20
N ILE A 209 12.72 -7.53 -0.58
CA ILE A 209 13.88 -6.78 -0.07
C ILE A 209 13.49 -5.45 0.53
N ALA A 210 14.32 -4.96 1.45
CA ALA A 210 14.17 -3.68 2.13
C ALA A 210 12.72 -3.41 2.59
N PRO A 211 12.07 -4.38 3.28
CA PRO A 211 10.65 -4.27 3.61
C PRO A 211 10.38 -3.05 4.50
N VAL A 212 9.33 -2.32 4.18
CA VAL A 212 8.87 -1.17 4.98
C VAL A 212 7.68 -1.62 5.80
N LEU A 213 7.89 -1.85 7.10
CA LEU A 213 6.83 -2.24 8.02
C LEU A 213 6.00 -1.01 8.39
N LYS A 214 4.68 -1.19 8.44
CA LYS A 214 3.75 -0.26 9.07
C LYS A 214 2.83 -0.97 10.04
N SER A 215 2.65 -0.35 11.20
CA SER A 215 1.68 -0.75 12.20
C SER A 215 0.42 0.11 12.09
N HIS A 216 -0.73 -0.54 11.93
CA HIS A 216 -2.03 0.11 11.77
C HIS A 216 -2.87 -0.11 13.02
N SER A 217 -3.44 0.98 13.52
CA SER A 217 -4.45 0.99 14.60
C SER A 217 -5.52 2.00 14.21
N ILE A 218 -6.74 1.52 13.96
CA ILE A 218 -7.83 2.33 13.44
C ILE A 218 -9.05 2.13 14.33
N ASP A 219 -9.54 3.20 14.94
CA ASP A 219 -10.72 3.16 15.78
C ASP A 219 -11.99 3.21 14.91
N ILE A 220 -12.74 2.12 14.93
CA ILE A 220 -14.01 2.02 14.20
C ILE A 220 -15.12 2.59 15.11
N PRO A 221 -15.90 3.59 14.67
CA PRO A 221 -17.00 4.11 15.47
C PRO A 221 -18.02 3.02 15.80
N GLY A 222 -18.34 2.87 17.08
CA GLY A 222 -19.29 1.85 17.53
C GLY A 222 -18.80 0.41 17.39
N GLY A 223 -17.51 0.20 17.13
CA GLY A 223 -16.90 -1.12 16.96
C GLY A 223 -15.57 -1.28 17.71
N GLU A 224 -14.87 -2.38 17.41
CA GLU A 224 -13.53 -2.63 17.95
C GLU A 224 -12.44 -1.92 17.14
N THR A 225 -11.34 -1.56 17.80
CA THR A 225 -10.13 -1.06 17.12
C THR A 225 -9.56 -2.12 16.18
N LEU A 226 -9.41 -1.74 14.92
CA LEU A 226 -8.80 -2.56 13.89
C LEU A 226 -7.28 -2.42 13.95
N ALA A 227 -6.60 -3.47 14.43
CA ALA A 227 -5.15 -3.52 14.50
C ALA A 227 -4.56 -4.62 13.61
N PHE A 228 -3.57 -4.27 12.79
CA PHE A 228 -2.77 -5.20 11.98
C PHE A 228 -1.46 -4.55 11.53
N ARG A 229 -0.53 -5.36 11.03
CA ARG A 229 0.75 -4.89 10.44
C ARG A 229 0.77 -5.18 8.95
N SER A 230 1.43 -4.32 8.18
CA SER A 230 1.65 -4.53 6.74
C SER A 230 3.09 -4.22 6.32
N VAL A 231 3.54 -4.88 5.26
CA VAL A 231 4.76 -4.48 4.53
C VAL A 231 4.36 -3.74 3.27
N ARG A 232 4.81 -2.49 3.15
CA ARG A 232 4.64 -1.69 1.94
C ARG A 232 5.74 -2.01 0.94
N VAL A 233 5.33 -2.27 -0.30
CA VAL A 233 6.20 -2.46 -1.45
C VAL A 233 5.87 -1.37 -2.47
N ALA A 234 6.79 -0.40 -2.61
CA ALA A 234 6.57 0.77 -3.48
C ALA A 234 6.58 0.41 -4.97
N VAL A 235 7.39 -0.58 -5.37
CA VAL A 235 7.50 -1.05 -6.75
C VAL A 235 7.66 -2.57 -6.79
N PRO A 236 7.08 -3.27 -7.79
CA PRO A 236 7.13 -4.73 -7.87
C PRO A 236 8.55 -5.28 -8.05
N LEU A 237 9.50 -4.49 -8.56
CA LEU A 237 10.90 -4.89 -8.74
C LEU A 237 11.58 -5.37 -7.45
N MET A 238 11.06 -4.96 -6.29
CA MET A 238 11.55 -5.41 -4.99
C MET A 238 11.16 -6.86 -4.67
N LEU A 239 10.33 -7.49 -5.51
CA LEU A 239 9.80 -8.82 -5.33
C LEU A 239 10.59 -9.88 -6.12
N VAL A 240 10.73 -11.05 -5.50
CA VAL A 240 11.05 -12.30 -6.19
C VAL A 240 9.90 -13.26 -5.95
N VAL A 241 9.26 -13.71 -7.03
CA VAL A 241 8.13 -14.64 -7.00
C VAL A 241 8.58 -15.99 -7.56
N ASN A 242 8.46 -17.05 -6.77
CA ASN A 242 8.86 -18.41 -7.15
C ASN A 242 10.26 -18.48 -7.75
N LYS A 243 11.26 -17.89 -7.06
CA LYS A 243 12.68 -17.81 -7.45
C LYS A 243 12.97 -16.83 -8.60
N ARG A 244 11.97 -16.23 -9.23
CA ARG A 244 12.13 -15.32 -10.38
C ARG A 244 11.92 -13.87 -9.95
N PRO A 245 12.86 -12.94 -10.23
CA PRO A 245 12.64 -11.53 -9.96
C PRO A 245 11.50 -11.00 -10.83
N VAL A 246 10.69 -10.09 -10.28
CA VAL A 246 9.68 -9.38 -11.06
C VAL A 246 10.37 -8.38 -11.98
N GLY A 247 10.06 -8.44 -13.27
CA GLY A 247 10.71 -7.63 -14.30
C GLY A 247 10.08 -6.25 -14.49
N VAL A 248 10.82 -5.35 -15.14
CA VAL A 248 10.40 -3.98 -15.45
C VAL A 248 9.12 -3.95 -16.31
N ASN A 249 8.91 -4.98 -17.13
CA ASN A 249 7.70 -5.15 -17.95
C ASN A 249 6.41 -5.38 -17.14
N GLN A 250 6.50 -5.62 -15.84
CA GLN A 250 5.35 -5.76 -14.94
C GLN A 250 5.09 -4.50 -14.10
N ILE A 251 5.81 -3.40 -14.35
CA ILE A 251 5.55 -2.13 -13.69
C ILE A 251 4.45 -1.40 -14.46
N ALA A 252 3.45 -0.89 -13.73
CA ALA A 252 2.46 0.00 -14.32
C ALA A 252 3.15 1.29 -14.80
N THR A 253 2.90 1.69 -16.04
CA THR A 253 3.40 2.96 -16.59
C THR A 253 2.23 3.87 -16.91
N SER A 254 2.35 5.15 -16.57
CA SER A 254 1.40 6.18 -16.97
C SER A 254 1.59 6.43 -18.48
N GLN A 255 0.59 6.10 -19.29
CA GLN A 255 0.57 6.42 -20.72
C GLN A 255 -0.52 7.44 -21.00
N ILE A 256 -0.15 8.55 -21.63
CA ILE A 256 -1.12 9.48 -22.20
C ILE A 256 -1.58 8.86 -23.51
N VAL A 257 -2.76 8.25 -23.52
CA VAL A 257 -3.37 7.71 -24.73
C VAL A 257 -4.19 8.83 -25.37
N SER A 258 -3.70 9.39 -26.47
CA SER A 258 -4.52 10.27 -27.31
C SER A 258 -5.60 9.45 -27.99
N GLN A 259 -6.86 9.65 -27.62
CA GLN A 259 -7.97 9.04 -28.35
C GLN A 259 -8.07 9.69 -29.73
N GLN A 260 -7.74 8.95 -30.78
CA GLN A 260 -8.17 9.32 -32.14
C GLN A 260 -9.67 9.04 -32.24
N LYS A 261 -10.40 10.05 -32.72
CA LYS A 261 -11.85 9.96 -32.97
C LYS A 261 -12.11 8.80 -33.95
N PRO A 262 -13.09 7.92 -33.70
CA PRO A 262 -13.52 6.97 -34.72
C PRO A 262 -14.13 7.75 -35.91
N GLU A 263 -13.73 7.38 -37.12
CA GLU A 263 -14.30 7.85 -38.39
C GLU A 263 -15.76 7.41 -38.56
#